data_AF-A0A7W9FUE3-F1
#
_entry.id   AF-A0A7W9FUE3-F1
#
_cell.length_a   1.000
_cell.length_b   1.000
_cell.length_c   1.000
_cell.angle_alpha   90.00
_cell.angle_beta   90.00
_cell.angle_gamma   90.00
#
_symmetry.space_group_name_H-M   'P 1'
#
loop_
_entity.id
_entity.type
_entity.pdbx_description
1 polymer ?
#
loop_
_entity_poly.entity_id
_entity_poly.type
_entity_poly.pdbx_seq_one_letter_code
_entity_poly.pdbx_strand_id
1 'polypeptide(L)'
;MLSFHASFSLALQGHGSVLTPWLADPNAPGLAVYRNTVAKGRADALAGLYPTVERLVGPDWFRDAALIYARSAPPSSPVLDAYGEGFPEWLATFPPAFELEFLPPVARLDCAWSRAHRAADAPPLVPGTVAALSHAALNAGRAILHPSAQLFWFDWTAPSIWLANRLAAPPDDMVWDQSPEGLLIVRPEMKVQTHRLTRPQFAFLDACRHGRTVGAAALAALAADPATHLSELFRDLLLTGAFTRIETGAPQ
;
A
#
# COMPACT_ATOMS: atom_id res chain seq x y z
N MET A 1 -0.42 -14.08 36.37
CA MET A 1 -1.58 -13.18 36.19
C MET A 1 -1.37 -12.38 34.92
N LEU A 2 -2.38 -12.27 34.06
CA LEU A 2 -2.35 -11.28 32.97
C LEU A 2 -2.31 -9.89 33.59
N SER A 3 -1.61 -8.95 32.95
CA SER A 3 -1.65 -7.55 33.35
C SER A 3 -3.06 -6.99 33.15
N PHE A 4 -3.40 -5.91 33.85
CA PHE A 4 -4.68 -5.21 33.64
C PHE A 4 -4.90 -4.89 32.16
N HIS A 5 -3.87 -4.42 31.44
CA HIS A 5 -3.95 -4.11 30.01
C HIS A 5 -4.30 -5.34 29.16
N ALA A 6 -3.68 -6.49 29.41
CA ALA A 6 -3.97 -7.71 28.65
C ALA A 6 -5.40 -8.22 28.94
N SER A 7 -5.82 -8.19 30.21
CA SER A 7 -7.19 -8.54 30.61
C SER A 7 -8.22 -7.57 30.02
N PHE A 8 -7.91 -6.28 30.00
CA PHE A 8 -8.79 -5.27 29.40
C PHE A 8 -8.94 -5.48 27.90
N SER A 9 -7.87 -5.74 27.15
CA SER A 9 -7.95 -6.06 25.72
C SER A 9 -8.81 -7.29 25.42
N LEU A 10 -8.70 -8.36 26.22
CA LEU A 10 -9.55 -9.55 26.10
C LEU A 10 -11.01 -9.24 26.45
N ALA A 11 -11.24 -8.42 27.48
CA ALA A 11 -12.57 -7.96 27.82
C ALA A 11 -13.19 -7.14 26.69
N LEU A 12 -12.44 -6.35 25.92
CA LEU A 12 -12.98 -5.66 24.74
C LEU A 12 -13.42 -6.61 23.62
N GLN A 13 -12.92 -7.84 23.60
CA GLN A 13 -13.24 -8.86 22.59
C GLN A 13 -14.42 -9.76 22.98
N GLY A 14 -15.08 -9.51 24.13
CA GLY A 14 -16.20 -10.32 24.60
C GLY A 14 -15.94 -11.03 25.93
N HIS A 15 -14.68 -11.16 26.36
CA HIS A 15 -14.29 -11.92 27.55
C HIS A 15 -14.35 -11.08 28.83
N GLY A 16 -15.49 -10.47 29.14
CA GLY A 16 -15.61 -9.49 30.25
C GLY A 16 -15.22 -10.05 31.63
N SER A 17 -15.41 -11.35 31.85
CA SER A 17 -15.10 -12.04 33.11
C SER A 17 -13.62 -11.98 33.51
N VAL A 18 -12.70 -11.76 32.56
CA VAL A 18 -11.26 -11.64 32.86
C VAL A 18 -10.91 -10.36 33.63
N LEU A 19 -11.83 -9.40 33.71
CA LEU A 19 -11.69 -8.17 34.49
C LEU A 19 -12.18 -8.29 35.94
N THR A 20 -12.71 -9.44 36.36
CA THR A 20 -13.19 -9.65 37.74
C THR A 20 -12.19 -9.28 38.85
N PRO A 21 -10.84 -9.36 38.69
CA PRO A 21 -9.91 -8.86 39.70
C PRO A 21 -9.88 -7.34 39.85
N TRP A 22 -10.39 -6.57 38.88
CA TRP A 22 -10.35 -5.10 38.83
C TRP A 22 -11.72 -4.44 38.69
N LEU A 23 -12.74 -5.19 38.27
CA LEU A 23 -14.09 -4.69 38.02
C LEU A 23 -15.10 -5.60 38.74
N ALA A 24 -15.83 -5.03 39.69
CA ALA A 24 -16.79 -5.77 40.51
C ALA A 24 -17.95 -6.35 39.70
N ASP A 25 -18.39 -5.63 38.64
CA ASP A 25 -19.38 -6.12 37.68
C ASP A 25 -18.78 -6.12 36.25
N PRO A 26 -18.39 -7.28 35.70
CA PRO A 26 -17.89 -7.40 34.34
C PRO A 26 -18.96 -7.12 33.26
N ASN A 27 -20.23 -6.96 33.64
CA ASN A 27 -21.35 -6.58 32.75
C ASN A 27 -21.76 -5.11 32.90
N ALA A 28 -20.99 -4.29 33.64
CA ALA A 28 -21.31 -2.89 33.85
C ALA A 28 -21.53 -2.17 32.49
N PRO A 29 -22.57 -1.31 32.37
CA PRO A 29 -22.91 -0.62 31.11
C PRO A 29 -21.74 0.14 30.48
N GLY A 30 -20.81 0.64 31.29
CA GLY A 30 -19.62 1.34 30.82
C GLY A 30 -18.69 0.49 29.96
N LEU A 31 -18.57 -0.82 30.22
CA LEU A 31 -17.75 -1.71 29.39
C LEU A 31 -18.38 -1.93 28.01
N ALA A 32 -19.71 -2.03 27.95
CA ALA A 32 -20.43 -2.13 26.69
C ALA A 32 -20.29 -0.86 25.84
N VAL A 33 -20.43 0.33 26.46
CA VAL A 33 -20.19 1.62 25.78
C VAL A 33 -18.77 1.69 25.23
N TYR A 34 -17.76 1.34 26.05
CA TYR A 34 -16.36 1.40 25.63
C TYR A 34 -16.05 0.40 24.50
N ARG A 35 -16.60 -0.83 24.55
CA ARG A 35 -16.52 -1.80 23.44
C ARG A 35 -17.06 -1.22 22.13
N ASN A 36 -18.21 -0.55 22.18
CA ASN A 36 -18.81 0.08 21.00
C ASN A 36 -17.92 1.20 20.46
N THR A 37 -17.37 2.06 21.33
CA THR A 37 -16.45 3.12 20.93
C THR A 37 -15.18 2.55 20.28
N VAL A 38 -14.60 1.49 20.84
CA VAL A 38 -13.41 0.84 20.27
C VAL A 38 -13.71 0.17 18.94
N ALA A 39 -14.84 -0.54 18.83
CA ALA A 39 -15.26 -1.17 17.58
C ALA A 39 -15.47 -0.12 16.47
N LYS A 40 -16.15 0.98 16.79
CA LYS A 40 -16.32 2.13 15.89
C LYS A 40 -14.97 2.72 15.47
N GLY A 41 -14.09 3.01 16.42
CA GLY A 41 -12.77 3.58 16.11
C GLY A 41 -11.90 2.68 15.21
N ARG A 42 -12.03 1.35 15.33
CA ARG A 42 -11.37 0.40 14.42
C ARG A 42 -11.96 0.43 13.02
N ALA A 43 -13.28 0.52 12.90
CA ALA A 43 -13.94 0.65 11.60
C ALA A 43 -13.60 1.99 10.92
N ASP A 44 -13.62 3.09 11.69
CA ASP A 44 -13.24 4.43 11.21
C ASP A 44 -11.78 4.46 10.72
N ALA A 45 -10.86 3.78 11.42
CA ALA A 45 -9.47 3.66 10.99
C ALA A 45 -9.33 2.89 9.66
N LEU A 46 -10.10 1.81 9.49
CA LEU A 46 -10.13 1.06 8.23
C LEU A 46 -10.73 1.90 7.10
N ALA A 47 -11.79 2.68 7.36
CA ALA A 47 -12.37 3.57 6.35
C ALA A 47 -11.37 4.64 5.90
N GLY A 48 -10.59 5.20 6.82
CA GLY A 48 -9.50 6.10 6.49
C GLY A 48 -8.37 5.46 5.68
N LEU A 49 -8.11 4.16 5.86
CA LEU A 49 -7.09 3.42 5.14
C LEU A 49 -7.57 2.90 3.77
N TYR A 50 -8.86 2.63 3.61
CA TYR A 50 -9.47 2.01 2.42
C TYR A 50 -10.63 2.83 1.80
N PRO A 51 -10.42 4.14 1.53
CA PRO A 51 -11.50 5.01 1.06
C PRO A 51 -12.05 4.61 -0.32
N THR A 52 -11.22 4.02 -1.20
CA THR A 52 -11.68 3.56 -2.51
C THR A 52 -12.54 2.30 -2.39
N VAL A 53 -12.20 1.39 -1.48
CA VAL A 53 -13.02 0.22 -1.18
C VAL A 53 -14.38 0.66 -0.64
N GLU A 54 -14.42 1.56 0.35
CA GLU A 54 -15.67 2.08 0.92
C GLU A 54 -16.55 2.73 -0.15
N ARG A 55 -15.94 3.53 -1.04
CA ARG A 55 -16.65 4.16 -2.16
C ARG A 55 -17.29 3.14 -3.11
N LEU A 56 -16.60 2.03 -3.42
CA LEU A 56 -17.07 1.02 -4.37
C LEU A 56 -18.22 0.16 -3.82
N VAL A 57 -18.17 -0.18 -2.54
CA VAL A 57 -19.15 -1.09 -1.90
C VAL A 57 -20.25 -0.35 -1.14
N GLY A 58 -20.05 0.93 -0.86
CA GLY A 58 -20.91 1.75 0.00
C GLY A 58 -20.54 1.64 1.49
N PRO A 59 -20.87 2.69 2.27
CA PRO A 59 -20.45 2.81 3.67
C PRO A 59 -21.03 1.71 4.57
N ASP A 60 -22.24 1.23 4.32
CA ASP A 60 -22.87 0.19 5.13
C ASP A 60 -22.19 -1.17 4.97
N TRP A 61 -21.97 -1.59 3.72
CA TRP A 61 -21.23 -2.83 3.43
C TRP A 61 -19.82 -2.75 4.01
N PHE A 62 -19.14 -1.62 3.81
CA PHE A 62 -17.77 -1.42 4.29
C PHE A 62 -17.71 -1.50 5.81
N ARG A 63 -18.61 -0.79 6.51
CA ARG A 63 -18.68 -0.78 7.97
C ARG A 63 -18.88 -2.18 8.54
N ASP A 64 -19.77 -2.98 7.96
CA ASP A 64 -20.00 -4.34 8.41
C ASP A 64 -18.78 -5.25 8.18
N ALA A 65 -18.15 -5.17 7.00
CA ALA A 65 -16.92 -5.88 6.69
C ALA A 65 -15.76 -5.48 7.63
N ALA A 66 -15.58 -4.18 7.87
CA ALA A 66 -14.57 -3.62 8.76
C ALA A 66 -14.75 -4.10 10.21
N LEU A 67 -15.98 -4.16 10.71
CA LEU A 67 -16.29 -4.68 12.05
C LEU A 67 -16.04 -6.20 12.17
N ILE A 68 -16.25 -6.96 11.09
CA ILE A 68 -15.94 -8.40 11.07
C ILE A 68 -14.41 -8.59 11.07
N TYR A 69 -13.69 -7.92 10.18
CA TYR A 69 -12.23 -7.95 10.16
C TYR A 69 -11.63 -7.53 11.51
N ALA A 70 -12.15 -6.46 12.11
CA ALA A 70 -11.63 -5.96 13.38
C ALA A 70 -11.82 -6.89 14.58
N ARG A 71 -12.73 -7.87 14.45
CA ARG A 71 -12.90 -8.95 15.42
C ARG A 71 -11.96 -10.12 15.15
N SER A 72 -11.70 -10.46 13.89
CA SER A 72 -10.80 -11.57 13.53
C SER A 72 -9.31 -11.19 13.60
N ALA A 73 -8.99 -9.92 13.38
CA ALA A 73 -7.63 -9.38 13.37
C ALA A 73 -7.54 -8.11 14.24
N PRO A 74 -7.58 -8.24 15.59
CA PRO A 74 -7.49 -7.08 16.47
C PRO A 74 -6.12 -6.38 16.34
N PRO A 75 -6.06 -5.05 16.53
CA PRO A 75 -4.81 -4.30 16.46
C PRO A 75 -3.82 -4.76 17.55
N SER A 76 -2.54 -4.85 17.19
CA SER A 76 -1.44 -5.13 18.13
C SER A 76 -0.96 -3.88 18.88
N SER A 77 -1.38 -2.69 18.44
CA SER A 77 -0.98 -1.39 18.99
C SER A 77 -2.21 -0.49 19.16
N PRO A 78 -2.24 0.41 20.17
CA PRO A 78 -3.27 1.44 20.26
C PRO A 78 -3.17 2.50 19.15
N VAL A 79 -2.03 2.58 18.45
CA VAL A 79 -1.84 3.44 17.28
C VAL A 79 -2.43 2.73 16.06
N LEU A 80 -3.43 3.33 15.43
CA LEU A 80 -4.19 2.72 14.33
C LEU A 80 -3.77 3.21 12.93
N ASP A 81 -2.66 3.95 12.81
CA ASP A 81 -2.22 4.56 11.55
C ASP A 81 -1.92 3.54 10.44
N ALA A 82 -1.45 2.35 10.81
CA ALA A 82 -1.21 1.21 9.94
C ALA A 82 -2.19 0.05 10.22
N TYR A 83 -3.20 0.27 11.04
CA TYR A 83 -4.13 -0.79 11.38
C TYR A 83 -4.98 -1.15 10.15
N GLY A 84 -4.90 -2.41 9.76
CA GLY A 84 -5.61 -2.93 8.59
C GLY A 84 -4.73 -3.49 7.50
N GLU A 85 -3.39 -3.48 7.61
CA GLU A 85 -2.51 -3.94 6.50
C GLU A 85 -2.87 -5.31 5.88
N GLY A 86 -3.46 -6.24 6.65
CA GLY A 86 -3.92 -7.55 6.16
C GLY A 86 -5.37 -7.59 5.67
N PHE A 87 -6.06 -6.46 5.61
CA PHE A 87 -7.44 -6.33 5.13
C PHE A 87 -7.60 -6.73 3.66
N PRO A 88 -6.68 -6.41 2.73
CA PRO A 88 -6.79 -6.87 1.34
C PRO A 88 -6.76 -8.40 1.21
N GLU A 89 -5.86 -9.05 1.93
CA GLU A 89 -5.76 -10.52 1.96
C GLU A 89 -6.99 -11.14 2.64
N TRP A 90 -7.50 -10.51 3.69
CA TRP A 90 -8.73 -10.94 4.33
C TRP A 90 -9.94 -10.81 3.39
N LEU A 91 -10.07 -9.71 2.64
CA LEU A 91 -11.13 -9.51 1.65
C LEU A 91 -11.14 -10.63 0.60
N ALA A 92 -9.97 -11.12 0.18
CA ALA A 92 -9.87 -12.24 -0.76
C ALA A 92 -10.43 -13.57 -0.21
N THR A 93 -10.64 -13.65 1.11
CA THR A 93 -11.22 -14.82 1.79
C THR A 93 -12.62 -14.55 2.33
N PHE A 94 -13.14 -13.33 2.17
CA PHE A 94 -14.42 -12.92 2.72
C PHE A 94 -15.55 -13.27 1.73
N PRO A 95 -16.46 -14.21 2.04
CA PRO A 95 -17.43 -14.70 1.06
C PRO A 95 -18.29 -13.62 0.39
N PRO A 96 -18.76 -12.57 1.11
CA PRO A 96 -19.49 -11.47 0.48
C PRO A 96 -18.69 -10.64 -0.54
N ALA A 97 -17.36 -10.80 -0.62
CA ALA A 97 -16.51 -10.13 -1.59
C ALA A 97 -16.13 -11.02 -2.79
N PHE A 98 -16.58 -12.28 -2.85
CA PHE A 98 -16.19 -13.21 -3.91
C PHE A 98 -16.69 -12.79 -5.30
N GLU A 99 -17.86 -12.16 -5.39
CA GLU A 99 -18.37 -11.61 -6.65
C GLU A 99 -17.71 -10.26 -7.02
N LEU A 100 -16.87 -9.72 -6.14
CA LEU A 100 -16.22 -8.42 -6.26
C LEU A 100 -14.70 -8.61 -6.35
N GLU A 101 -14.25 -9.38 -7.34
CA GLU A 101 -12.85 -9.79 -7.52
C GLU A 101 -11.85 -8.62 -7.58
N PHE A 102 -12.31 -7.44 -8.00
CA PHE A 102 -11.51 -6.21 -8.03
C PHE A 102 -11.21 -5.64 -6.63
N LEU A 103 -11.94 -6.02 -5.58
CA LEU A 103 -11.80 -5.42 -4.25
C LEU A 103 -10.44 -5.69 -3.60
N PRO A 104 -9.93 -6.94 -3.49
CA PRO A 104 -8.60 -7.17 -2.93
C PRO A 104 -7.48 -6.38 -3.63
N PRO A 105 -7.35 -6.37 -4.98
CA PRO A 105 -6.29 -5.60 -5.63
C PRO A 105 -6.47 -4.08 -5.47
N VAL A 106 -7.70 -3.56 -5.47
CA VAL A 106 -7.97 -2.14 -5.14
C VAL A 106 -7.59 -1.81 -3.70
N ALA A 107 -7.93 -2.67 -2.73
CA ALA A 107 -7.57 -2.49 -1.33
C ALA A 107 -6.05 -2.47 -1.12
N ARG A 108 -5.28 -3.26 -1.89
CA ARG A 108 -3.81 -3.22 -1.89
C ARG A 108 -3.28 -1.85 -2.30
N LEU A 109 -3.89 -1.21 -3.30
CA LEU A 109 -3.50 0.11 -3.77
C LEU A 109 -3.81 1.22 -2.75
N ASP A 110 -4.94 1.13 -2.05
CA ASP A 110 -5.27 2.03 -0.94
C ASP A 110 -4.25 1.91 0.21
N CYS A 111 -3.94 0.67 0.62
CA CYS A 111 -2.92 0.41 1.64
C CYS A 111 -1.54 0.94 1.20
N ALA A 112 -1.16 0.71 -0.05
CA ALA A 112 0.11 1.16 -0.61
C ALA A 112 0.22 2.68 -0.66
N TRP A 113 -0.86 3.39 -1.00
CA TRP A 113 -0.89 4.85 -0.95
C TRP A 113 -0.62 5.38 0.45
N SER A 114 -1.27 4.78 1.46
CA SER A 114 -1.08 5.16 2.86
C SER A 114 0.32 4.81 3.38
N ARG A 115 0.91 3.70 2.91
CA ARG A 115 2.33 3.37 3.17
C ARG A 115 3.26 4.41 2.53
N ALA A 116 3.04 4.78 1.27
CA ALA A 116 3.82 5.83 0.60
C ALA A 116 3.69 7.19 1.31
N HIS A 117 2.49 7.51 1.83
CA HIS A 117 2.24 8.72 2.60
C HIS A 117 3.07 8.79 3.89
N ARG A 118 3.21 7.66 4.60
CA ARG A 118 3.91 7.57 5.89
C ARG A 118 5.38 7.16 5.81
N ALA A 119 5.86 6.76 4.63
CA ALA A 119 7.25 6.32 4.43
C ALA A 119 8.25 7.41 4.83
N ALA A 120 9.51 7.04 5.08
CA ALA A 120 10.56 8.00 5.40
C ALA A 120 10.77 9.03 4.27
N ASP A 121 11.05 10.27 4.66
CA ASP A 121 11.36 11.34 3.70
C ASP A 121 12.77 11.15 3.14
N ALA A 122 12.90 11.35 1.83
CA ALA A 122 14.18 11.38 1.15
C ALA A 122 14.12 12.38 -0.02
N PRO A 123 15.22 13.08 -0.33
CA PRO A 123 15.26 13.89 -1.54
C PRO A 123 15.24 12.98 -2.78
N PRO A 124 14.53 13.35 -3.86
CA PRO A 124 14.63 12.66 -5.13
C PRO A 124 16.02 12.87 -5.74
N LEU A 125 16.46 11.89 -6.52
CA LEU A 125 17.71 11.94 -7.27
C LEU A 125 17.68 13.08 -8.29
N VAL A 126 18.63 14.02 -8.16
CA VAL A 126 18.72 15.16 -9.07
C VAL A 126 19.30 14.72 -10.42
N PRO A 127 18.67 15.06 -11.56
CA PRO A 127 19.16 14.66 -12.89
C PRO A 127 20.62 15.08 -13.17
N GLY A 128 21.05 16.23 -12.65
CA GLY A 128 22.44 16.71 -12.79
C GLY A 128 23.48 15.78 -12.13
N THR A 129 23.11 15.08 -11.05
CA THR A 129 23.99 14.10 -10.39
C THR A 129 24.22 12.88 -11.28
N VAL A 130 23.21 12.46 -12.03
CA VAL A 130 23.30 11.37 -13.00
C VAL A 130 24.18 11.78 -14.19
N ALA A 131 24.01 13.00 -14.71
CA ALA A 131 24.78 13.52 -15.83
C ALA A 131 26.30 13.62 -15.56
N ALA A 132 26.68 13.73 -14.29
CA ALA A 132 28.09 13.76 -13.87
C ALA A 132 28.75 12.37 -13.83
N LEU A 133 27.97 11.27 -13.87
CA LEU A 133 28.51 9.92 -13.86
C LEU A 133 28.99 9.49 -15.26
N SER A 134 30.10 8.76 -15.32
CA SER A 134 30.48 8.08 -16.55
C SER A 134 29.48 6.95 -16.86
N HIS A 135 29.31 6.61 -18.13
CA HIS A 135 28.44 5.49 -18.55
C HIS A 135 28.80 4.18 -17.82
N ALA A 136 30.09 3.90 -17.62
CA ALA A 136 30.54 2.72 -16.90
C ALA A 136 30.13 2.75 -15.41
N ALA A 137 30.31 3.90 -14.75
CA ALA A 137 29.92 4.07 -13.35
C ALA A 137 28.41 4.00 -13.16
N LEU A 138 27.64 4.63 -14.06
CA LEU A 138 26.18 4.55 -14.04
C LEU A 138 25.71 3.11 -14.22
N ASN A 139 26.21 2.41 -15.24
CA ASN A 139 25.82 1.05 -15.57
C ASN A 139 26.13 0.05 -14.43
N ALA A 140 27.30 0.20 -13.79
CA ALA A 140 27.70 -0.60 -12.64
C ALA A 140 27.01 -0.19 -11.32
N GLY A 141 26.50 1.03 -11.23
CA GLY A 141 25.86 1.58 -10.03
C GLY A 141 24.51 0.94 -9.73
N ARG A 142 24.07 1.03 -8.47
CA ARG A 142 22.74 0.59 -8.04
C ARG A 142 21.87 1.81 -7.78
N ALA A 143 20.78 1.93 -8.53
CA ALA A 143 19.80 3.00 -8.30
C ALA A 143 18.90 2.61 -7.12
N ILE A 144 18.93 3.42 -6.06
CA ILE A 144 18.16 3.18 -4.84
C ILE A 144 16.80 3.84 -5.00
N LEU A 145 15.74 3.04 -4.88
CA LEU A 145 14.38 3.54 -4.94
C LEU A 145 14.09 4.48 -3.76
N HIS A 146 13.23 5.45 -3.98
CA HIS A 146 12.72 6.30 -2.93
C HIS A 146 12.00 5.44 -1.88
N PRO A 147 12.15 5.69 -0.55
CA PRO A 147 11.57 4.84 0.49
C PRO A 147 10.04 4.68 0.40
N SER A 148 9.36 5.66 -0.19
CA SER A 148 7.91 5.62 -0.44
C SER A 148 7.49 4.88 -1.71
N ALA A 149 8.42 4.45 -2.57
CA ALA A 149 8.09 3.79 -3.82
C ALA A 149 7.41 2.44 -3.59
N GLN A 150 6.17 2.31 -4.05
CA GLN A 150 5.41 1.07 -4.09
C GLN A 150 5.18 0.68 -5.55
N LEU A 151 5.59 -0.52 -5.92
CA LEU A 151 5.54 -1.04 -7.29
C LEU A 151 4.50 -2.14 -7.40
N PHE A 152 3.58 -2.00 -8.35
CA PHE A 152 2.58 -3.02 -8.63
C PHE A 152 2.53 -3.36 -10.11
N TRP A 153 2.26 -4.63 -10.36
CA TRP A 153 1.82 -5.15 -11.64
C TRP A 153 0.61 -6.05 -11.38
N PHE A 154 -0.48 -5.80 -12.10
CA PHE A 154 -1.68 -6.62 -12.07
C PHE A 154 -1.93 -7.18 -13.46
N ASP A 155 -2.54 -8.35 -13.55
CA ASP A 155 -3.00 -8.95 -14.80
C ASP A 155 -4.40 -8.43 -15.21
N TRP A 156 -4.91 -7.46 -14.46
CA TRP A 156 -6.24 -6.87 -14.61
C TRP A 156 -6.21 -5.35 -14.44
N THR A 157 -7.33 -4.69 -14.76
CA THR A 157 -7.54 -3.23 -14.71
C THR A 157 -7.67 -2.62 -13.32
N ALA A 158 -7.07 -3.25 -12.28
CA ALA A 158 -7.17 -2.76 -10.91
C ALA A 158 -6.63 -1.31 -10.73
N PRO A 159 -5.46 -0.94 -11.31
CA PRO A 159 -5.00 0.44 -11.31
C PRO A 159 -6.00 1.42 -11.94
N SER A 160 -6.61 1.09 -13.07
CA SER A 160 -7.67 1.90 -13.70
C SER A 160 -8.85 2.13 -12.77
N ILE A 161 -9.39 1.06 -12.17
CA ILE A 161 -10.51 1.14 -11.24
C ILE A 161 -10.18 2.03 -10.05
N TRP A 162 -8.99 1.83 -9.48
CA TRP A 162 -8.55 2.58 -8.31
C TRP A 162 -8.30 4.06 -8.62
N LEU A 163 -7.62 4.38 -9.73
CA LEU A 163 -7.36 5.76 -10.15
C LEU A 163 -8.65 6.53 -10.42
N ALA A 164 -9.61 5.90 -11.11
CA ALA A 164 -10.91 6.52 -11.40
C ALA A 164 -11.64 6.92 -10.12
N ASN A 165 -11.65 6.06 -9.10
CA ASN A 165 -12.31 6.34 -7.82
C ASN A 165 -11.60 7.36 -6.92
N ARG A 166 -10.48 7.91 -7.37
CA ARG A 166 -9.81 9.05 -6.72
C ARG A 166 -10.11 10.39 -7.38
N LEU A 167 -10.84 10.38 -8.49
CA LEU A 167 -11.43 11.57 -9.08
C LEU A 167 -12.68 11.97 -8.29
N ALA A 168 -13.01 13.27 -8.29
CA ALA A 168 -14.24 13.76 -7.68
C ALA A 168 -15.50 13.13 -8.33
N ALA A 169 -15.44 12.88 -9.64
CA ALA A 169 -16.44 12.16 -10.41
C ALA A 169 -15.74 11.08 -11.25
N PRO A 170 -15.81 9.79 -10.85
CA PRO A 170 -15.29 8.72 -11.69
C PRO A 170 -16.18 8.53 -12.92
N PRO A 171 -15.63 7.99 -14.02
CA PRO A 171 -16.40 7.53 -15.15
C PRO A 171 -17.34 6.37 -14.78
N ASP A 172 -18.51 6.30 -15.41
CA ASP A 172 -19.48 5.21 -15.22
C ASP A 172 -19.11 3.93 -15.99
N ASP A 173 -18.15 3.98 -16.90
CA ASP A 173 -17.76 2.92 -17.84
C ASP A 173 -16.54 2.11 -17.38
N MET A 174 -16.28 2.08 -16.08
CA MET A 174 -15.19 1.28 -15.53
C MET A 174 -15.43 -0.22 -15.74
N VAL A 175 -14.47 -0.90 -16.38
CA VAL A 175 -14.53 -2.33 -16.66
C VAL A 175 -13.45 -3.07 -15.88
N TRP A 176 -13.85 -4.15 -15.18
CA TRP A 176 -12.93 -5.17 -14.68
C TRP A 176 -12.67 -6.19 -15.79
N ASP A 177 -11.47 -6.19 -16.35
CA ASP A 177 -11.06 -7.14 -17.39
C ASP A 177 -9.59 -7.57 -17.22
N GLN A 178 -9.18 -8.57 -18.01
CA GLN A 178 -7.81 -9.12 -18.02
C GLN A 178 -6.85 -8.28 -18.88
N SER A 179 -6.85 -6.97 -18.71
CA SER A 179 -5.84 -6.08 -19.29
C SER A 179 -4.77 -5.77 -18.24
N PRO A 180 -3.52 -6.24 -18.42
CA PRO A 180 -2.47 -6.02 -17.44
C PRO A 180 -2.08 -4.55 -17.28
N GLU A 181 -1.90 -4.11 -16.05
CA GLU A 181 -1.57 -2.73 -15.71
C GLU A 181 -0.48 -2.65 -14.64
N GLY A 182 0.48 -1.76 -14.87
CA GLY A 182 1.51 -1.40 -13.91
C GLY A 182 1.22 -0.06 -13.24
N LEU A 183 1.54 0.05 -11.95
CA LEU A 183 1.42 1.30 -11.20
C LEU A 183 2.62 1.50 -10.26
N LEU A 184 3.18 2.70 -10.30
CA LEU A 184 4.09 3.23 -9.30
C LEU A 184 3.32 4.21 -8.42
N ILE A 185 3.37 4.01 -7.11
CA ILE A 185 2.96 5.01 -6.12
C ILE A 185 4.22 5.51 -5.43
N VAL A 186 4.46 6.80 -5.45
CA VAL A 186 5.68 7.40 -4.86
C VAL A 186 5.37 8.78 -4.31
N ARG A 187 6.07 9.20 -3.28
CA ARG A 187 5.92 10.49 -2.60
C ARG A 187 7.22 11.31 -2.68
N PRO A 188 7.62 11.80 -3.88
CA PRO A 188 8.66 12.81 -3.93
C PRO A 188 8.11 14.10 -3.31
N GLU A 189 8.95 14.84 -2.60
CA GLU A 189 8.63 16.19 -2.11
C GLU A 189 7.32 16.27 -1.29
N MET A 190 7.08 15.28 -0.43
CA MET A 190 5.92 15.19 0.48
C MET A 190 4.55 14.99 -0.16
N LYS A 191 4.42 14.92 -1.50
CA LYS A 191 3.15 14.70 -2.18
C LYS A 191 3.09 13.31 -2.83
N VAL A 192 2.12 12.48 -2.45
CA VAL A 192 1.95 11.16 -3.08
C VAL A 192 1.46 11.36 -4.51
N GLN A 193 2.16 10.75 -5.45
CA GLN A 193 1.93 10.73 -6.87
C GLN A 193 1.77 9.29 -7.34
N THR A 194 1.06 9.11 -8.46
CA THR A 194 0.74 7.82 -9.05
C THR A 194 1.06 7.86 -10.53
N HIS A 195 1.89 6.94 -10.99
CA HIS A 195 2.36 6.88 -12.37
C HIS A 195 2.04 5.51 -12.94
N ARG A 196 1.36 5.45 -14.09
CA ARG A 196 1.20 4.19 -14.81
C ARG A 196 2.57 3.74 -15.32
N LEU A 197 2.82 2.43 -15.21
CA LEU A 197 4.06 1.83 -15.67
C LEU A 197 3.82 1.00 -16.92
N THR A 198 4.67 1.18 -17.92
CA THR A 198 4.84 0.18 -18.98
C THR A 198 5.55 -1.06 -18.43
N ARG A 199 5.46 -2.18 -19.15
CA ARG A 199 6.16 -3.41 -18.73
C ARG A 199 7.68 -3.22 -18.59
N PRO A 200 8.38 -2.52 -19.51
CA PRO A 200 9.81 -2.24 -19.36
C PRO A 200 10.13 -1.36 -18.15
N GLN A 201 9.31 -0.34 -17.87
CA GLN A 201 9.48 0.53 -16.70
C GLN A 201 9.34 -0.27 -15.39
N PHE A 202 8.32 -1.13 -15.30
CA PHE A 202 8.14 -2.02 -14.14
C PHE A 202 9.34 -2.96 -13.98
N ALA A 203 9.79 -3.62 -15.05
CA ALA A 203 10.92 -4.53 -15.00
C ALA A 203 12.22 -3.84 -14.55
N PHE A 204 12.45 -2.60 -15.02
CA PHE A 204 13.59 -1.79 -14.59
C PHE A 204 13.52 -1.47 -13.08
N LEU A 205 12.39 -0.92 -12.62
CA LEU A 205 12.22 -0.54 -11.22
C LEU A 205 12.26 -1.77 -10.29
N ASP A 206 11.71 -2.89 -10.72
CA ASP A 206 11.73 -4.14 -9.95
C ASP A 206 13.14 -4.71 -9.84
N ALA A 207 13.96 -4.64 -10.90
CA ALA A 207 15.36 -4.99 -10.83
C ALA A 207 16.12 -4.10 -9.82
N CYS A 208 15.87 -2.78 -9.85
CA CYS A 208 16.44 -1.85 -8.87
C CYS A 208 15.98 -2.15 -7.43
N ARG A 209 14.70 -2.51 -7.23
CA ARG A 209 14.15 -2.94 -5.93
C ARG A 209 14.88 -4.15 -5.35
N HIS A 210 15.27 -5.10 -6.20
CA HIS A 210 16.09 -6.25 -5.83
C HIS A 210 17.60 -5.93 -5.78
N GLY A 211 17.94 -4.64 -5.73
CA GLY A 211 19.29 -4.14 -5.62
C GLY A 211 20.14 -4.40 -6.85
N ARG A 212 19.60 -4.72 -8.03
CA ARG A 212 20.41 -4.94 -9.24
C ARG A 212 21.06 -3.63 -9.72
N THR A 213 22.12 -3.75 -10.53
CA THR A 213 22.76 -2.57 -11.13
C THR A 213 21.86 -1.95 -12.20
N VAL A 214 22.09 -0.68 -12.54
CA VAL A 214 21.36 0.01 -13.62
C VAL A 214 21.50 -0.72 -14.95
N GLY A 215 22.67 -1.30 -15.25
CA GLY A 215 22.86 -2.15 -16.43
C GLY A 215 21.98 -3.39 -16.45
N ALA A 216 21.91 -4.10 -15.33
CA ALA A 216 21.05 -5.27 -15.20
C ALA A 216 19.55 -4.88 -15.27
N ALA A 217 19.17 -3.74 -14.71
CA ALA A 217 17.82 -3.19 -14.84
C ALA A 217 17.48 -2.82 -16.28
N ALA A 218 18.43 -2.24 -17.03
CA ALA A 218 18.27 -1.95 -18.45
C ALA A 218 18.10 -3.23 -19.29
N LEU A 219 18.85 -4.30 -18.99
CA LEU A 219 18.66 -5.60 -19.62
C LEU A 219 17.28 -6.20 -19.31
N ALA A 220 16.80 -6.07 -18.06
CA ALA A 220 15.46 -6.53 -17.70
C ALA A 220 14.35 -5.77 -18.46
N ALA A 221 14.52 -4.45 -18.64
CA ALA A 221 13.61 -3.64 -19.46
C ALA A 221 13.60 -4.08 -20.94
N LEU A 222 14.78 -4.31 -21.53
CA LEU A 222 14.90 -4.82 -22.91
C LEU A 222 14.36 -6.24 -23.08
N ALA A 223 14.45 -7.09 -22.04
CA ALA A 223 13.84 -8.41 -22.07
C ALA A 223 12.31 -8.35 -22.07
N ALA A 224 11.74 -7.32 -21.44
CA ALA A 224 10.29 -7.08 -21.46
C ALA A 224 9.82 -6.50 -22.80
N ASP A 225 10.61 -5.63 -23.42
CA ASP A 225 10.38 -5.11 -24.77
C ASP A 225 11.73 -4.73 -25.44
N PRO A 226 12.18 -5.49 -26.46
CA PRO A 226 13.41 -5.21 -27.18
C PRO A 226 13.45 -3.87 -27.91
N ALA A 227 12.30 -3.25 -28.18
CA ALA A 227 12.20 -1.94 -28.83
C ALA A 227 12.39 -0.77 -27.84
N THR A 228 12.57 -1.04 -26.55
CA THR A 228 12.67 -0.02 -25.50
C THR A 228 13.84 0.96 -25.74
N HIS A 229 13.52 2.25 -25.81
CA HIS A 229 14.52 3.32 -25.77
C HIS A 229 14.99 3.58 -24.33
N LEU A 230 16.06 2.90 -23.90
CA LEU A 230 16.56 2.93 -22.52
C LEU A 230 16.81 4.33 -21.95
N SER A 231 17.34 5.25 -22.77
CA SER A 231 17.60 6.63 -22.33
C SER A 231 16.32 7.39 -21.99
N GLU A 232 15.26 7.18 -22.79
CA GLU A 232 13.95 7.79 -22.55
C GLU A 232 13.27 7.15 -21.35
N LEU A 233 13.28 5.82 -21.27
CA LEU A 233 12.77 5.09 -20.11
C LEU A 233 13.40 5.58 -18.81
N PHE A 234 14.74 5.68 -18.77
CA PHE A 234 15.44 6.09 -17.56
C PHE A 234 15.17 7.55 -17.20
N ARG A 235 15.12 8.45 -18.20
CA ARG A 235 14.71 9.85 -18.02
C ARG A 235 13.31 9.94 -17.42
N ASP A 236 12.34 9.22 -17.99
CA ASP A 236 10.96 9.28 -17.55
C ASP A 236 10.82 8.76 -16.11
N LEU A 237 11.53 7.67 -15.76
CA LEU A 237 11.58 7.17 -14.39
C LEU A 237 12.24 8.16 -13.42
N LEU A 238 13.31 8.85 -13.82
CA LEU A 238 13.92 9.90 -12.99
C LEU A 238 12.93 11.02 -12.69
N LEU A 239 12.14 11.44 -13.69
CA LEU A 239 11.14 12.51 -13.54
C LEU A 239 9.98 12.13 -12.60
N THR A 240 9.71 10.84 -12.40
CA THR A 240 8.72 10.41 -11.38
C THR A 240 9.18 10.60 -9.94
N GLY A 241 10.48 10.85 -9.71
CA GLY A 241 11.07 10.87 -8.37
C GLY A 241 11.22 9.49 -7.74
N ALA A 242 11.19 8.42 -8.54
CA ALA A 242 11.30 7.03 -8.08
C ALA A 242 12.64 6.67 -7.41
N PHE A 243 13.69 7.48 -7.60
CA PHE A 243 15.04 7.20 -7.08
C PHE A 243 15.47 8.29 -6.11
N THR A 244 16.29 7.93 -5.11
CA THR A 244 16.91 8.89 -4.18
C THR A 244 18.41 9.07 -4.43
N ARG A 245 19.12 8.01 -4.84
CA ARG A 245 20.55 8.05 -5.16
C ARG A 245 20.98 6.91 -6.08
N ILE A 246 22.18 7.03 -6.64
CA ILE A 246 22.88 5.93 -7.30
C ILE A 246 24.14 5.63 -6.50
N GLU A 247 24.27 4.41 -6.01
CA GLU A 247 25.44 3.94 -5.29
C GLU A 247 26.46 3.39 -6.28
N THR A 248 27.61 4.05 -6.36
CA THR A 248 28.75 3.64 -7.19
C THR A 248 29.85 3.08 -6.29
N GLY A 249 29.97 1.76 -6.22
CA GLY A 249 30.99 1.09 -5.41
C GLY A 249 30.92 -0.43 -5.52
N ALA A 250 32.07 -1.10 -5.46
CA ALA A 250 32.10 -2.55 -5.24
C ALA A 250 31.44 -2.82 -3.87
N PRO A 251 30.64 -3.91 -3.73
CA PRO A 251 30.09 -4.26 -2.43
C PRO A 251 31.24 -4.42 -1.42
N GLN A 252 31.12 -3.76 -0.27
CA GLN A 252 31.91 -4.12 0.91
C GLN A 252 31.53 -5.51 1.40
#